data_AF-A0A6G4R6F1-F1
#
_entry.id   AF-A0A6G4R6F1-F1
#
_cell.length_a   1.000
_cell.length_b   1.000
_cell.length_c   1.000
_cell.angle_alpha   90.00
_cell.angle_beta   90.00
_cell.angle_gamma   90.00
#
_symmetry.space_group_name_H-M   'P 1'
#
loop_
_entity.id
_entity.type
_entity.pdbx_description
1 polymer ?
#
loop_
_entity_poly.entity_id
_entity_poly.type
_entity_poly.pdbx_seq_one_letter_code
_entity_poly.pdbx_strand_id
1 'polypeptide(L)'
;MAGLIETIKFAGVLIFALPAALAGLEFLLVRGQTFVGVGLLILAAGLLVLQRYLTTPGDLPGVAAKRAVSSIVDNPESEEDERRPRD
;
A
#
# COMPACT_ATOMS: atom_id res chain seq x y z
N MET A 1 -10.70 3.49 -18.49
CA MET A 1 -11.58 4.25 -17.58
C MET A 1 -11.08 3.98 -16.17
N ALA A 2 -10.64 5.01 -15.44
CA ALA A 2 -10.11 4.84 -14.08
C ALA A 2 -11.16 4.15 -13.21
N GLY A 3 -10.80 3.01 -12.62
CA GLY A 3 -11.71 2.26 -11.75
C GLY A 3 -11.89 3.00 -10.42
N LEU A 4 -13.10 2.94 -9.87
CA LEU A 4 -13.44 3.51 -8.55
C LEU A 4 -12.44 3.09 -7.45
N ILE A 5 -11.90 1.88 -7.57
CA ILE A 5 -10.86 1.30 -6.70
C ILE A 5 -9.55 2.11 -6.73
N GLU A 6 -9.16 2.63 -7.88
CA GLU A 6 -7.93 3.40 -8.04
C GLU A 6 -8.05 4.77 -7.34
N THR A 7 -9.24 5.38 -7.41
CA THR A 7 -9.58 6.60 -6.68
C THR A 7 -9.60 6.38 -5.17
N ILE A 8 -10.15 5.26 -4.69
CA ILE A 8 -10.18 4.92 -3.26
C ILE A 8 -8.76 4.70 -2.72
N LYS A 9 -7.90 4.01 -3.48
CA LYS A 9 -6.48 3.85 -3.09
C LYS A 9 -5.77 5.19 -2.96
N PHE A 10 -5.98 6.09 -3.93
CA PHE A 10 -5.43 7.45 -3.87
C PHE A 10 -5.94 8.23 -2.64
N ALA A 11 -7.24 8.17 -2.37
CA ALA A 11 -7.84 8.80 -1.21
C ALA A 11 -7.23 8.32 0.12
N GLY A 12 -6.84 7.05 0.23
CA GLY A 12 -6.18 6.50 1.42
C GLY A 12 -4.83 7.17 1.76
N VAL A 13 -4.03 7.53 0.75
CA VAL A 13 -2.74 8.20 0.98
C VAL A 13 -2.91 9.68 1.32
N LEU A 14 -3.95 10.32 0.77
CA LEU A 14 -4.26 11.71 1.08
C LEU A 14 -4.52 11.94 2.58
N ILE A 15 -5.01 10.93 3.31
CA ILE A 15 -5.21 11.00 4.77
C ILE A 15 -3.91 11.39 5.50
N PHE A 16 -2.75 10.96 4.99
CA PHE A 16 -1.44 11.30 5.57
C PHE A 16 -0.75 12.45 4.85
N ALA A 17 -0.88 12.52 3.52
CA ALA A 17 -0.20 13.54 2.72
C ALA A 17 -0.78 14.95 2.96
N LEU A 18 -2.10 15.08 3.12
CA LEU A 18 -2.76 16.38 3.36
C LEU A 18 -2.33 17.03 4.68
N PRO A 19 -2.40 16.37 5.85
CA PRO A 19 -1.96 17.00 7.09
C PRO A 19 -0.47 17.34 7.06
N ALA A 20 0.37 16.50 6.44
CA ALA A 20 1.79 16.81 6.27
C ALA A 20 2.02 18.03 5.36
N ALA A 21 1.28 18.15 4.25
CA ALA A 21 1.37 19.28 3.34
C ALA A 21 0.90 20.58 4.00
N LEU A 22 -0.23 20.54 4.71
CA LEU A 22 -0.77 21.70 5.44
C LEU A 22 0.20 22.16 6.54
N ALA A 23 0.74 21.23 7.33
CA ALA A 23 1.76 21.54 8.32
C ALA A 23 3.01 22.14 7.66
N GLY A 24 3.47 21.57 6.54
CA GLY A 24 4.61 22.08 5.78
C GLY A 24 4.41 23.52 5.30
N LEU A 25 3.22 23.83 4.77
CA LEU A 25 2.85 25.19 4.35
C LEU A 25 2.80 26.16 5.55
N GLU A 26 2.25 25.75 6.70
CA GLU A 26 2.22 26.58 7.90
C GLU A 26 3.63 26.88 8.41
N PHE A 27 4.49 25.85 8.52
CA PHE A 27 5.86 26.03 8.97
C PHE A 27 6.67 26.90 8.01
N LEU A 28 6.46 26.75 6.70
CA LEU A 28 7.17 27.51 5.67
C LEU A 28 6.71 28.97 5.60
N LEU A 29 5.40 29.21 5.57
CA LEU A 29 4.82 30.52 5.24
C LEU A 29 4.43 31.34 6.47
N VAL A 30 4.00 30.68 7.56
CA VAL A 30 3.50 31.38 8.76
C VAL A 30 4.61 31.48 9.81
N ARG A 31 5.33 30.39 10.06
CA ARG A 31 6.35 30.32 11.12
C ARG A 31 7.76 30.67 10.65
N GLY A 32 7.97 30.81 9.34
CA GLY A 32 9.28 31.12 8.75
C GLY A 32 10.34 30.02 8.91
N GLN A 33 9.94 28.81 9.31
CA GLN A 33 10.84 27.68 9.52
C GLN A 33 11.00 26.90 8.22
N THR A 34 11.82 27.44 7.30
CA THR A 34 11.97 26.92 5.94
C THR A 34 12.41 25.45 5.90
N PHE A 35 13.36 25.05 6.75
CA PHE A 35 13.87 23.68 6.76
C PHE A 35 12.79 22.65 7.10
N VAL A 36 12.02 22.92 8.17
CA VAL A 36 10.93 22.04 8.61
C VAL A 36 9.79 22.05 7.58
N GLY A 37 9.40 23.23 7.10
CA GLY A 37 8.33 23.39 6.11
C GLY A 37 8.63 22.66 4.80
N VAL A 38 9.81 22.86 4.23
CA VAL A 38 10.25 22.16 3.00
C VAL A 38 10.37 20.66 3.25
N GLY A 39 10.92 20.23 4.40
CA GLY A 39 11.00 18.81 4.74
C GLY A 39 9.64 18.11 4.77
N LEU A 40 8.63 18.75 5.35
CA LEU A 40 7.25 18.24 5.38
C LEU A 40 6.60 18.22 4.00
N LEU A 41 6.85 19.23 3.16
CA LEU A 41 6.36 19.24 1.79
C LEU A 41 7.00 18.14 0.93
N ILE A 42 8.31 17.92 1.08
CA ILE A 42 9.02 16.81 0.42
C ILE A 42 8.46 15.47 0.92
N LEU A 43 8.22 15.32 2.22
CA LEU A 43 7.60 14.11 2.77
C LEU A 43 6.22 13.87 2.15
N ALA A 44 5.36 14.89 2.10
CA ALA A 44 4.02 14.77 1.51
C ALA A 44 4.08 14.38 0.03
N ALA A 45 4.92 15.06 -0.76
CA ALA A 45 5.15 14.72 -2.16
C ALA A 45 5.75 13.31 -2.31
N GLY A 46 6.67 12.94 -1.42
CA GLY A 46 7.27 11.62 -1.34
C GLY A 46 6.22 10.54 -1.11
N LEU A 47 5.26 10.73 -0.22
CA LEU A 47 4.15 9.80 0.01
C LEU A 47 3.32 9.59 -1.27
N LEU A 48 3.05 10.66 -2.03
CA LEU A 48 2.32 10.61 -3.30
C LEU A 48 3.12 9.88 -4.41
N VAL A 49 4.41 10.19 -4.54
CA VAL A 49 5.30 9.57 -5.54
C VAL A 49 5.55 8.10 -5.20
N LEU A 50 5.81 7.81 -3.94
CA LEU A 50 6.03 6.47 -3.42
C LEU A 50 4.79 5.61 -3.64
N GLN A 51 3.59 6.15 -3.38
CA GLN A 51 2.35 5.47 -3.74
C GLN A 51 2.31 5.17 -5.24
N ARG A 52 2.65 6.12 -6.11
CA ARG A 52 2.59 5.86 -7.56
C ARG A 52 3.61 4.81 -8.03
N TYR A 53 4.76 4.70 -7.38
CA TYR A 53 5.87 3.82 -7.81
C TYR A 53 5.86 2.43 -7.13
N LEU A 54 5.68 2.36 -5.80
CA LEU A 54 5.56 1.08 -5.07
C LEU A 54 4.18 0.43 -5.22
N THR A 55 3.14 1.23 -5.45
CA THR A 55 1.77 0.71 -5.66
C THR A 55 1.50 0.47 -7.15
N THR A 56 2.53 0.16 -7.96
CA THR A 56 2.36 -0.50 -9.26
C THR A 56 1.66 -1.82 -8.97
N PRO A 57 0.32 -1.88 -9.00
CA PRO A 57 -0.46 -2.76 -8.16
C PRO A 57 -0.67 -4.13 -8.80
N GLY A 58 0.12 -4.46 -9.82
CA GLY A 58 -0.03 -5.68 -10.61
C GLY A 58 0.23 -6.93 -9.80
N ASP A 59 1.25 -6.93 -8.94
CA ASP A 59 1.83 -8.22 -8.53
C ASP A 59 1.63 -8.59 -7.06
N LEU A 60 1.26 -7.66 -6.17
CA LEU A 60 1.14 -7.96 -4.73
C LEU A 60 -0.28 -8.28 -4.23
N PRO A 61 -1.32 -7.47 -4.51
CA PRO A 61 -2.65 -7.73 -3.95
C PRO A 61 -3.28 -9.01 -4.52
N GLY A 62 -3.02 -9.33 -5.80
CA GLY A 62 -3.46 -10.58 -6.41
C GLY A 62 -2.75 -11.81 -5.84
N VAL A 63 -1.45 -11.70 -5.51
CA VAL A 63 -0.67 -12.82 -4.94
C VAL A 63 -1.05 -13.08 -3.48
N ALA A 64 -1.30 -12.05 -2.68
CA ALA A 64 -1.79 -12.23 -1.31
C ALA A 64 -3.21 -12.85 -1.30
N ALA A 65 -4.10 -12.38 -2.17
CA ALA A 65 -5.44 -12.97 -2.31
C ALA A 65 -5.38 -14.42 -2.83
N LYS A 66 -4.54 -14.70 -3.82
CA LYS A 66 -4.32 -16.07 -4.32
C LYS A 66 -3.70 -16.98 -3.25
N ARG A 67 -2.76 -16.52 -2.43
CA ARG A 67 -2.18 -17.31 -1.33
C ARG A 67 -3.21 -17.58 -0.23
N ALA A 68 -4.05 -16.61 0.11
CA ALA A 68 -5.13 -16.82 1.07
C ALA A 68 -6.17 -17.82 0.56
N VAL A 69 -6.56 -17.71 -0.72
CA VAL A 69 -7.47 -18.68 -1.36
C VAL A 69 -6.82 -20.06 -1.51
N SER A 70 -5.55 -20.14 -1.97
CA SER A 70 -4.80 -21.40 -2.05
C SER A 70 -4.69 -22.05 -0.68
N SER A 71 -4.34 -21.32 0.37
CA SER A 71 -4.25 -21.87 1.72
C SER A 71 -5.59 -22.37 2.28
N ILE A 72 -6.72 -21.87 1.79
CA ILE A 72 -8.07 -22.35 2.16
C ILE A 72 -8.44 -23.57 1.31
N VAL A 73 -8.07 -23.58 0.02
CA VAL A 73 -8.31 -24.66 -0.94
C VAL A 73 -7.36 -25.85 -0.76
N ASP A 74 -6.16 -25.64 -0.21
CA ASP A 74 -5.18 -26.69 0.12
C ASP A 74 -5.49 -27.37 1.47
N ASN A 75 -6.49 -26.88 2.22
CA ASN A 75 -6.91 -27.43 3.52
C ASN A 75 -8.08 -28.46 3.53
N PRO A 76 -8.51 -29.09 2.42
CA PRO A 76 -9.34 -30.30 2.49
C PRO A 76 -8.60 -31.62 2.23
N GLU A 77 -7.32 -31.62 1.81
CA GLU A 77 -6.64 -32.87 1.38
C GLU A 77 -5.20 -33.04 1.93
N SER A 78 -4.91 -32.49 3.11
CA SER A 78 -3.62 -32.74 3.78
C SER A 78 -3.61 -33.97 4.67
N GLU A 79 -4.32 -35.07 4.39
CA GLU A 79 -4.09 -36.39 5.04
C GLU A 79 -4.57 -37.57 4.16
N GLU A 80 -4.05 -37.75 2.94
CA GLU A 80 -4.33 -39.00 2.19
C GLU A 80 -3.26 -39.42 1.17
N ASP A 81 -1.96 -39.38 1.51
CA ASP A 81 -0.98 -40.17 0.74
C ASP A 81 0.32 -40.50 1.52
N GLU A 82 0.23 -41.35 2.54
CA GLU A 82 1.43 -42.05 3.03
C GLU A 82 1.11 -43.46 3.52
N ARG A 83 0.88 -44.37 2.55
CA ARG A 83 1.49 -45.72 2.48
C ARG A 83 0.84 -46.58 1.39
N ARG A 84 1.47 -46.57 0.20
CA ARG A 84 1.26 -47.61 -0.82
C ARG A 84 1.70 -48.99 -0.31
N PRO A 85 1.09 -50.06 -0.82
CA PRO A 85 1.33 -51.44 -0.42
C PRO A 85 2.58 -52.01 -1.09
N ARG A 86 3.33 -52.85 -0.38
CA ARG A 86 4.21 -53.85 -0.97
C ARG A 86 4.30 -55.07 -0.07
N ASP A 87 4.09 -56.21 -0.72
CA ASP A 87 4.36 -57.60 -0.34
C ASP A 87 3.25 -58.34 0.42
#